data_AF-A0A972WDS3-F1
#
_entry.id   AF-A0A972WDS3-F1
#
_cell.length_a   1.000
_cell.length_b   1.000
_cell.length_c   1.000
_cell.angle_alpha   90.00
_cell.angle_beta   90.00
_cell.angle_gamma   90.00
#
_symmetry.space_group_name_H-M   'P 1'
#
loop_
_entity.id
_entity.type
_entity.pdbx_description
1 polymer ?
#
loop_
_entity_poly.entity_id
_entity_poly.type
_entity_poly.pdbx_seq_one_letter_code
_entity_poly.pdbx_strand_id
1 'polypeptide(L)'
;PKPVGRQGIIYGDKIINVANKERKYIYPREGGLEYVANGEIGVVIGEYKGRNWSRKGLPRNLEVEFSTQTGFSYKFYRNEFSEEGNDPLELAYALTIHKAQGSEFDLTFVIIPDPCFLLSRELIYTALTRHRQKVVIFHQGDIQDLKSLSSGQKSEIASRMTNIFIEPCPVEFEGRLFEDRLIHRTRRGEAVRSKSEVIIADLLYGLGIDYQYEHKLSAPDGSFRYPDFTIEDSDTGEQIFIEHLGMLHVPTYKRTWDKKVEWYRAQSISEEGGDGGLLLVTRDEPNGGIDSRRIEQRIREILGL
;
A
#
# COMPACT_ATOMS: atom_id res chain seq x y z
N PRO A 1 19.24 -25.53 22.68
CA PRO A 1 18.31 -25.39 23.83
C PRO A 1 17.00 -26.11 23.47
N LYS A 2 16.18 -26.55 24.43
CA LYS A 2 14.82 -27.00 24.08
C LYS A 2 14.03 -25.77 23.57
N PRO A 3 13.21 -25.91 22.51
CA PRO A 3 12.33 -24.85 22.03
C PRO A 3 11.46 -24.29 23.17
N VAL A 4 11.23 -22.98 23.17
CA VAL A 4 10.46 -22.26 24.20
C VAL A 4 9.24 -21.58 23.59
N GLY A 5 8.11 -21.62 24.29
CA GLY A 5 6.84 -21.06 23.81
C GLY A 5 6.21 -21.87 22.69
N ARG A 6 5.02 -21.44 22.27
CA ARG A 6 4.20 -22.14 21.26
C ARG A 6 4.85 -22.15 19.89
N GLN A 7 5.63 -21.12 19.58
CA GLN A 7 6.33 -20.99 18.31
C GLN A 7 7.71 -21.66 18.30
N GLY A 8 8.09 -22.31 19.41
CA GLY A 8 9.31 -23.09 19.47
C GLY A 8 10.60 -22.27 19.33
N ILE A 9 10.65 -21.11 20.01
CA ILE A 9 11.77 -20.17 19.94
C ILE A 9 13.06 -20.81 20.43
N ILE A 10 14.13 -20.67 19.65
CA ILE A 10 15.48 -21.16 19.93
C ILE A 10 16.54 -20.05 19.79
N TYR A 11 17.78 -20.43 20.04
CA TYR A 11 18.95 -19.56 19.87
C TYR A 11 19.10 -19.12 18.41
N GLY A 12 19.38 -17.84 18.20
CA GLY A 12 19.54 -17.23 16.88
C GLY A 12 18.24 -16.77 16.23
N ASP A 13 17.09 -17.09 16.83
CA ASP A 13 15.81 -16.68 16.27
C ASP A 13 15.63 -15.17 16.36
N LYS A 14 15.03 -14.61 15.30
CA LYS A 14 14.52 -13.24 15.31
C LYS A 14 13.16 -13.27 15.98
N ILE A 15 12.97 -12.40 16.96
CA ILE A 15 11.73 -12.32 17.73
C ILE A 15 11.21 -10.89 17.78
N ILE A 16 9.93 -10.75 18.10
CA ILE A 16 9.27 -9.48 18.41
C ILE A 16 8.64 -9.60 19.80
N ASN A 17 8.81 -8.56 20.61
CA ASN A 17 8.15 -8.45 21.90
C ASN A 17 6.71 -7.97 21.69
N VAL A 18 5.72 -8.68 22.24
CA VAL A 18 4.29 -8.41 21.95
C VAL A 18 3.55 -7.64 23.06
N ALA A 19 4.26 -7.32 24.15
CA ALA A 19 3.67 -6.65 25.29
C ALA A 19 4.65 -5.65 25.93
N ASN A 20 4.16 -4.45 26.25
CA ASN A 20 4.90 -3.50 27.06
C ASN A 20 5.16 -4.10 28.44
N LYS A 21 6.43 -4.25 28.83
CA LYS A 21 6.75 -4.83 30.14
C LYS A 21 8.07 -4.30 30.68
N GLU A 22 8.08 -4.01 31.98
CA GLU A 22 9.31 -3.78 32.72
C GLU A 22 10.14 -5.07 32.82
N ARG A 23 11.44 -4.96 32.56
CA ARG A 23 12.38 -6.08 32.53
C ARG A 23 13.59 -5.76 33.40
N LYS A 24 13.58 -6.22 34.65
CA LYS A 24 14.65 -5.96 35.64
C LYS A 24 15.90 -6.82 35.49
N TYR A 25 15.80 -7.91 34.70
CA TYR A 25 16.90 -8.85 34.51
C TYR A 25 17.62 -8.53 33.20
N ILE A 26 18.52 -7.54 33.28
CA ILE A 26 19.33 -7.05 32.17
C ILE A 26 20.81 -7.26 32.46
N TYR A 27 21.59 -7.55 31.42
CA TYR A 27 23.05 -7.60 31.49
C TYR A 27 23.69 -6.89 30.28
N PRO A 28 24.68 -6.00 30.46
CA PRO A 28 25.12 -5.41 31.74
C PRO A 28 24.00 -4.64 32.44
N ARG A 29 24.05 -4.54 33.78
CA ARG A 29 23.02 -3.79 34.54
C ARG A 29 23.17 -2.29 34.39
N GLU A 30 24.41 -1.82 34.33
CA GLU A 30 24.71 -0.39 34.23
C GLU A 30 24.38 0.10 32.82
N GLY A 31 23.52 1.13 32.74
CA GLY A 31 23.09 1.72 31.47
C GLY A 31 21.95 1.00 30.75
N GLY A 32 21.49 -0.16 31.25
CA GLY A 32 20.35 -0.89 30.68
C GLY A 32 19.01 -0.28 31.06
N LEU A 33 18.14 -0.06 30.09
CA LEU A 33 16.77 0.41 30.34
C LEU A 33 15.91 -0.78 30.78
N GLU A 34 15.32 -0.71 31.98
CA GLU A 34 14.47 -1.76 32.57
C GLU A 34 13.09 -1.89 31.90
N TYR A 35 12.99 -1.66 30.60
CA TYR A 35 11.75 -1.62 29.85
C TYR A 35 11.95 -2.10 28.41
N VAL A 36 10.98 -2.89 27.92
CA VAL A 36 10.92 -3.32 26.52
C VAL A 36 9.51 -3.03 26.01
N ALA A 37 9.41 -2.26 24.94
CA ALA A 37 8.13 -1.90 24.32
C ALA A 37 7.59 -3.03 23.45
N ASN A 38 6.26 -3.09 23.31
CA ASN A 38 5.58 -3.88 22.29
C ASN A 38 6.03 -3.40 20.91
N GLY A 39 6.39 -4.34 20.04
CA GLY A 39 6.91 -4.08 18.70
C GLY A 39 8.44 -4.10 18.61
N GLU A 40 9.17 -4.15 19.74
CA GLU A 40 10.63 -4.25 19.70
C GLU A 40 11.09 -5.58 19.11
N ILE A 41 11.97 -5.52 18.11
CA ILE A 41 12.55 -6.68 17.45
C ILE A 41 13.91 -6.98 18.08
N GLY A 42 14.19 -8.25 18.29
CA GLY A 42 15.45 -8.70 18.85
C GLY A 42 15.91 -10.03 18.30
N VAL A 43 17.10 -10.44 18.72
CA VAL A 43 17.67 -11.75 18.42
C VAL A 43 17.91 -12.49 19.72
N VAL A 44 17.59 -13.78 19.74
CA VAL A 44 17.91 -14.65 20.87
C VAL A 44 19.42 -14.93 20.88
N ILE A 45 20.15 -14.27 21.76
CA ILE A 45 21.62 -14.34 21.88
C ILE A 45 22.12 -15.42 22.85
N GLY A 46 21.19 -16.15 23.50
CA GLY A 46 21.50 -17.23 24.43
C GLY A 46 22.23 -16.77 25.70
N GLU A 47 22.40 -17.67 26.66
CA GLU A 47 23.13 -17.34 27.90
C GLU A 47 24.62 -17.11 27.58
N TYR A 48 25.13 -15.92 27.92
CA TYR A 48 26.57 -15.62 27.89
C TYR A 48 27.32 -16.58 28.83
N LYS A 49 28.07 -17.53 28.27
CA LYS A 49 28.89 -18.48 29.05
C LYS A 49 30.21 -17.84 29.45
N GLY A 50 30.24 -17.21 30.61
CA GLY A 50 31.48 -16.74 31.23
C GLY A 50 32.49 -17.89 31.49
N ARG A 51 33.78 -17.55 31.61
CA ARG A 51 34.91 -18.49 31.77
C ARG A 51 34.75 -19.51 32.92
N ASN A 52 33.96 -19.20 33.94
CA ASN A 52 33.77 -20.03 35.14
C ASN A 52 32.46 -20.84 35.16
N TRP A 53 31.83 -21.04 34.00
CA TRP A 53 30.55 -21.73 33.90
C TRP A 53 30.67 -23.24 34.22
N SER A 54 30.19 -23.67 35.39
CA SER A 54 30.32 -25.04 35.90
C SER A 54 29.15 -25.98 35.59
N ARG A 55 28.04 -25.48 35.02
CA ARG A 55 26.86 -26.30 34.72
C ARG A 55 26.91 -26.93 33.33
N LYS A 56 27.06 -28.26 33.26
CA LYS A 56 26.76 -29.05 32.06
C LYS A 56 25.25 -29.05 31.80
N GLY A 57 24.80 -28.39 30.72
CA GLY A 57 23.40 -28.38 30.31
C GLY A 57 23.07 -27.32 29.26
N LEU A 58 21.90 -27.45 28.63
CA LEU A 58 21.34 -26.42 27.77
C LEU A 58 20.79 -25.26 28.63
N PRO A 59 20.93 -23.99 28.18
CA PRO A 59 20.38 -22.84 28.88
C PRO A 59 18.88 -23.02 29.13
N ARG A 60 18.43 -22.65 30.33
CA ARG A 60 17.03 -22.84 30.76
C ARG A 60 16.15 -21.67 30.36
N ASN A 61 16.70 -20.49 30.18
CA ASN A 61 15.95 -19.27 29.86
C ASN A 61 16.36 -18.73 28.49
N LEU A 62 15.54 -17.84 27.94
CA LEU A 62 15.90 -17.08 26.75
C LEU A 62 16.56 -15.76 27.20
N GLU A 63 17.58 -15.39 26.46
CA GLU A 63 18.25 -14.09 26.55
C GLU A 63 18.15 -13.44 25.17
N VAL A 64 17.62 -12.23 25.14
CA VAL A 64 17.30 -11.50 23.93
C VAL A 64 18.05 -10.18 23.93
N GLU A 65 18.68 -9.86 22.82
CA GLU A 65 19.19 -8.52 22.55
C GLU A 65 18.24 -7.81 21.58
N PHE A 66 17.72 -6.66 21.98
CA PHE A 66 16.78 -5.87 21.17
C PHE A 66 17.52 -4.85 20.30
N SER A 67 16.99 -4.57 19.11
CA SER A 67 17.62 -3.68 18.13
C SER A 67 17.74 -2.23 18.59
N THR A 68 16.88 -1.80 19.52
CA THR A 68 16.90 -0.45 20.12
C THR A 68 17.84 -0.36 21.33
N GLN A 69 18.27 -1.50 21.87
CA GLN A 69 18.99 -1.62 23.14
C GLN A 69 20.20 -2.56 22.96
N THR A 70 20.99 -2.33 21.91
CA THR A 70 22.14 -3.18 21.54
C THR A 70 23.19 -3.22 22.64
N GLY A 71 23.80 -4.39 22.84
CA GLY A 71 24.75 -4.63 23.92
C GLY A 71 24.11 -4.98 25.28
N PHE A 72 22.79 -4.98 25.37
CA PHE A 72 22.04 -5.41 26.56
C PHE A 72 21.27 -6.71 26.29
N SER A 73 21.43 -7.68 27.19
CA SER A 73 20.73 -8.95 27.20
C SER A 73 19.56 -8.90 28.19
N TYR A 74 18.35 -9.19 27.70
CA TYR A 74 17.10 -9.23 28.46
C TYR A 74 16.69 -10.68 28.68
N LYS A 75 16.48 -11.03 29.95
CA LYS A 75 16.12 -12.40 30.32
C LYS A 75 14.61 -12.65 30.31
N PHE A 76 14.21 -13.74 29.67
CA PHE A 76 12.84 -14.26 29.62
C PHE A 76 12.79 -15.67 30.21
N TYR A 77 11.98 -15.86 31.25
CA TYR A 77 11.86 -17.14 31.94
C TYR A 77 10.87 -18.06 31.25
N ARG A 78 11.15 -19.37 31.24
CA ARG A 78 10.25 -20.36 30.61
C ARG A 78 8.83 -20.38 31.17
N ASN A 79 8.64 -20.06 32.44
CA ASN A 79 7.32 -19.99 33.05
C ASN A 79 6.49 -18.78 32.59
N GLU A 80 7.09 -17.83 31.87
CA GLU A 80 6.36 -16.75 31.21
C GLU A 80 5.71 -17.21 29.89
N PHE A 81 6.08 -18.39 29.41
CA PHE A 81 5.50 -19.02 28.22
C PHE A 81 4.57 -20.12 28.68
N SER A 82 3.29 -20.02 28.33
CA SER A 82 2.25 -20.94 28.78
C SER A 82 1.38 -21.37 27.61
N GLU A 83 0.83 -22.58 27.67
CA GLU A 83 -0.03 -23.07 26.58
C GLU A 83 -1.37 -22.31 26.51
N GLU A 84 -1.82 -21.72 27.62
CA GLU A 84 -3.10 -21.02 27.75
C GLU A 84 -2.99 -19.48 27.73
N GLY A 85 -1.78 -18.93 27.76
CA GLY A 85 -1.53 -17.48 27.82
C GLY A 85 -0.93 -16.88 26.55
N ASN A 86 -0.78 -15.55 26.54
CA ASN A 86 -0.04 -14.84 25.49
C ASN A 86 1.45 -14.92 25.78
N ASP A 87 2.18 -15.64 24.92
CA ASP A 87 3.64 -15.66 24.95
C ASP A 87 4.18 -14.22 24.83
N PRO A 88 5.14 -13.79 25.67
CA PRO A 88 5.66 -12.42 25.63
C PRO A 88 6.48 -12.13 24.37
N LEU A 89 6.90 -13.18 23.66
CA LEU A 89 7.69 -13.11 22.44
C LEU A 89 7.04 -13.97 21.36
N GLU A 90 7.09 -13.47 20.13
CA GLU A 90 6.77 -14.23 18.92
C GLU A 90 7.98 -14.20 17.96
N LEU A 91 8.08 -15.17 17.06
CA LEU A 91 9.02 -15.17 15.94
C LEU A 91 8.73 -14.00 15.01
N ALA A 92 9.79 -13.33 14.57
CA ALA A 92 9.74 -12.13 13.73
C ALA A 92 10.40 -12.35 12.36
N TYR A 93 10.41 -13.59 11.86
CA TYR A 93 10.84 -13.89 10.49
C TYR A 93 9.91 -13.29 9.44
N ALA A 94 8.60 -13.31 9.74
CA ALA A 94 7.57 -12.64 8.97
C ALA A 94 6.64 -11.92 9.94
N LEU A 95 6.31 -10.66 9.63
CA LEU A 95 5.46 -9.82 10.45
C LEU A 95 4.21 -9.44 9.66
N THR A 96 3.07 -9.39 10.35
CA THR A 96 1.87 -8.75 9.80
C THR A 96 2.13 -7.25 9.61
N ILE A 97 1.52 -6.64 8.59
CA ILE A 97 1.66 -5.20 8.31
C ILE A 97 1.32 -4.34 9.53
N HIS A 98 0.27 -4.71 10.28
CA HIS A 98 -0.12 -4.01 11.52
C HIS A 98 0.97 -4.03 12.60
N LYS A 99 1.65 -5.17 12.80
CA LYS A 99 2.76 -5.28 13.78
C LYS A 99 4.02 -4.56 13.33
N ALA A 100 4.20 -4.32 12.03
CA ALA A 100 5.31 -3.53 11.49
C ALA A 100 5.03 -2.02 11.45
N GLN A 101 3.86 -1.57 11.91
CA GLN A 101 3.49 -0.16 11.89
C GLN A 101 4.45 0.66 12.78
N GLY A 102 5.03 1.72 12.22
CA GLY A 102 6.03 2.54 12.90
C GLY A 102 7.48 2.03 12.77
N SER A 103 7.69 0.82 12.25
CA SER A 103 9.02 0.29 11.90
C SER A 103 9.37 0.59 10.44
N GLU A 104 10.66 0.74 10.14
CA GLU A 104 11.17 0.89 8.77
C GLU A 104 12.35 -0.07 8.54
N PHE A 105 12.46 -0.59 7.31
CA PHE A 105 13.49 -1.54 6.91
C PHE A 105 14.09 -1.14 5.57
N ASP A 106 15.39 -1.39 5.35
CA ASP A 106 16.03 -1.04 4.07
C ASP A 106 15.39 -1.78 2.88
N LEU A 107 15.14 -3.08 3.06
CA LEU A 107 14.49 -3.96 2.08
C LEU A 107 13.27 -4.62 2.73
N THR A 108 12.10 -4.45 2.12
CA THR A 108 10.85 -5.11 2.56
C THR A 108 10.32 -6.05 1.49
N PHE A 109 9.91 -7.24 1.90
CA PHE A 109 9.16 -8.19 1.08
C PHE A 109 7.70 -8.19 1.55
N VAL A 110 6.76 -7.83 0.67
CA VAL A 110 5.32 -7.81 0.95
C VAL A 110 4.68 -8.99 0.25
N ILE A 111 3.93 -9.80 0.98
CA ILE A 111 3.27 -11.01 0.46
C ILE A 111 1.75 -10.78 0.50
N ILE A 112 1.11 -10.86 -0.67
CA ILE A 112 -0.31 -10.64 -0.88
C ILE A 112 -0.90 -11.91 -1.54
N PRO A 113 -1.56 -12.79 -0.77
CA PRO A 113 -2.22 -13.97 -1.33
C PRO A 113 -3.54 -13.59 -2.03
N ASP A 114 -4.11 -14.53 -2.78
CA ASP A 114 -5.47 -14.44 -3.32
C ASP A 114 -6.28 -15.68 -2.93
N PRO A 115 -7.40 -15.55 -2.18
CA PRO A 115 -8.03 -14.29 -1.74
C PRO A 115 -7.36 -13.66 -0.51
N CYS A 116 -7.32 -12.32 -0.47
CA CYS A 116 -6.91 -11.54 0.72
C CYS A 116 -8.03 -10.62 1.20
N PHE A 117 -8.88 -11.13 2.11
CA PHE A 117 -10.04 -10.39 2.62
C PHE A 117 -9.71 -9.14 3.42
N LEU A 118 -8.48 -9.03 3.95
CA LEU A 118 -8.05 -7.89 4.76
C LEU A 118 -7.42 -6.77 3.91
N LEU A 119 -7.28 -6.97 2.59
CA LEU A 119 -6.56 -6.03 1.74
C LEU A 119 -7.38 -4.76 1.50
N SER A 120 -6.87 -3.65 2.02
CA SER A 120 -7.42 -2.31 1.82
C SER A 120 -6.36 -1.35 1.29
N ARG A 121 -6.81 -0.19 0.80
CA ARG A 121 -5.94 0.91 0.36
C ARG A 121 -4.94 1.32 1.44
N GLU A 122 -5.41 1.43 2.68
CA GLU A 122 -4.58 1.85 3.80
C GLU A 122 -3.60 0.76 4.22
N LEU A 123 -4.00 -0.51 4.16
CA LEU A 123 -3.12 -1.63 4.52
C LEU A 123 -1.97 -1.76 3.52
N ILE A 124 -2.26 -1.67 2.21
CA ILE A 124 -1.22 -1.71 1.17
C ILE A 124 -0.31 -0.48 1.26
N TYR A 125 -0.86 0.72 1.48
CA TYR A 125 -0.06 1.92 1.70
C TYR A 125 0.88 1.77 2.91
N THR A 126 0.36 1.23 4.02
CA THR A 126 1.16 0.98 5.23
C THR A 126 2.30 0.00 4.93
N ALA A 127 2.03 -1.07 4.18
CA ALA A 127 3.06 -2.05 3.77
C ALA A 127 4.13 -1.41 2.87
N LEU A 128 3.70 -0.64 1.87
CA LEU A 128 4.58 0.03 0.92
C LEU A 128 5.46 1.08 1.62
N THR A 129 4.99 1.73 2.67
CA THR A 129 5.80 2.74 3.39
C THR A 129 6.77 2.14 4.42
N ARG A 130 6.83 0.81 4.59
CA ARG A 130 7.80 0.18 5.50
C ARG A 130 9.23 0.14 4.95
N HIS A 131 9.43 0.32 3.64
CA HIS A 131 10.77 0.27 3.04
C HIS A 131 11.47 1.63 3.01
N ARG A 132 12.80 1.62 3.15
CA ARG A 132 13.66 2.81 2.98
C ARG A 132 14.35 2.84 1.61
N GLN A 133 14.80 1.69 1.11
CA GLN A 133 15.53 1.61 -0.16
C GLN A 133 14.78 0.83 -1.23
N LYS A 134 14.22 -0.34 -0.87
CA LYS A 134 13.54 -1.20 -1.85
C LYS A 134 12.37 -1.97 -1.25
N VAL A 135 11.29 -2.07 -2.01
CA VAL A 135 10.18 -2.98 -1.75
C VAL A 135 10.09 -4.00 -2.88
N VAL A 136 9.79 -5.25 -2.52
CA VAL A 136 9.47 -6.33 -3.44
C VAL A 136 8.10 -6.87 -3.07
N ILE A 137 7.18 -6.90 -4.02
CA ILE A 137 5.81 -7.34 -3.82
C ILE A 137 5.64 -8.72 -4.47
N PHE A 138 5.25 -9.70 -3.67
CA PHE A 138 4.76 -10.99 -4.13
C PHE A 138 3.24 -10.96 -4.11
N HIS A 139 2.64 -10.88 -5.29
CA HIS A 139 1.19 -10.84 -5.49
C HIS A 139 0.74 -12.10 -6.22
N GLN A 140 -0.29 -12.74 -5.71
CA GLN A 140 -1.01 -13.82 -6.38
C GLN A 140 -2.28 -13.21 -7.01
N GLY A 141 -2.51 -13.40 -8.31
CA GLY A 141 -3.70 -12.86 -9.01
C GLY A 141 -3.36 -11.85 -10.11
N ASP A 142 -4.38 -11.11 -10.57
CA ASP A 142 -4.19 -10.08 -11.59
C ASP A 142 -3.65 -8.80 -10.93
N ILE A 143 -2.72 -8.11 -11.60
CA ILE A 143 -2.22 -6.82 -11.15
C ILE A 143 -3.32 -5.74 -11.10
N GLN A 144 -4.41 -5.93 -11.85
CA GLN A 144 -5.61 -5.10 -11.77
C GLN A 144 -6.19 -5.06 -10.36
N ASP A 145 -6.11 -6.17 -9.62
CA ASP A 145 -6.59 -6.23 -8.24
C ASP A 145 -5.85 -5.23 -7.35
N LEU A 146 -4.52 -5.11 -7.53
CA LEU A 146 -3.72 -4.11 -6.83
C LEU A 146 -4.06 -2.69 -7.25
N LYS A 147 -4.35 -2.46 -8.53
CA LYS A 147 -4.74 -1.14 -9.03
C LYS A 147 -6.09 -0.71 -8.44
N SER A 148 -7.03 -1.65 -8.32
CA SER A 148 -8.34 -1.41 -7.70
C SER A 148 -8.23 -0.89 -6.26
N LEU A 149 -7.15 -1.23 -5.54
CA LEU A 149 -6.90 -0.73 -4.17
C LEU A 149 -6.65 0.78 -4.12
N SER A 150 -6.34 1.44 -5.24
CA SER A 150 -6.25 2.90 -5.28
C SER A 150 -7.63 3.59 -5.21
N SER A 151 -8.70 2.87 -5.57
CA SER A 151 -10.08 3.37 -5.53
C SER A 151 -10.52 3.73 -4.11
N GLY A 152 -11.35 4.78 -4.01
CA GLY A 152 -12.03 5.15 -2.75
C GLY A 152 -12.88 4.01 -2.18
N GLN A 153 -13.40 3.11 -3.02
CA GLN A 153 -14.20 1.96 -2.59
C GLN A 153 -13.43 0.97 -1.71
N LYS A 154 -12.11 0.86 -1.91
CA LYS A 154 -11.22 -0.03 -1.14
C LYS A 154 -10.62 0.66 0.08
N SER A 155 -11.10 1.86 0.43
CA SER A 155 -10.67 2.60 1.61
C SER A 155 -11.47 2.21 2.84
N GLU A 156 -10.77 1.69 3.84
CA GLU A 156 -11.32 1.43 5.18
C GLU A 156 -11.44 2.70 6.02
N ILE A 157 -10.86 3.81 5.57
CA ILE A 157 -11.09 5.13 6.18
C ILE A 157 -12.39 5.73 5.65
N ALA A 158 -12.64 5.63 4.34
CA ALA A 158 -13.87 6.17 3.74
C ALA A 158 -15.14 5.49 4.25
N SER A 159 -15.04 4.24 4.72
CA SER A 159 -16.15 3.49 5.31
C SER A 159 -16.42 3.82 6.79
N ARG A 160 -15.53 4.57 7.46
CA ARG A 160 -15.70 4.91 8.88
C ARG A 160 -16.69 6.06 9.04
N MET A 161 -17.81 5.76 9.67
CA MET A 161 -18.75 6.78 10.12
C MET A 161 -18.29 7.36 11.45
N THR A 162 -17.95 8.65 11.46
CA THR A 162 -17.53 9.35 12.68
C THR A 162 -18.17 10.73 12.74
N ASN A 163 -18.57 11.14 13.93
CA ASN A 163 -19.17 12.44 14.20
C ASN A 163 -18.22 13.39 14.96
N ILE A 164 -16.91 13.08 15.01
CA ILE A 164 -15.92 13.84 15.81
C ILE A 164 -15.89 15.33 15.41
N PHE A 165 -16.02 15.64 14.12
CA PHE A 165 -15.96 17.02 13.62
C PHE A 165 -17.27 17.48 13.00
N ILE A 166 -17.93 16.60 12.25
CA ILE A 166 -19.10 16.89 11.43
C ILE A 166 -19.99 15.65 11.46
N GLU A 167 -21.30 15.84 11.44
CA GLU A 167 -22.26 14.74 11.32
C GLU A 167 -22.02 13.96 10.02
N PRO A 168 -21.93 12.61 10.07
CA PRO A 168 -21.68 11.82 8.88
C PRO A 168 -22.90 11.80 7.95
N CYS A 169 -22.65 11.78 6.64
CA CYS A 169 -23.67 11.59 5.62
C CYS A 169 -23.43 10.24 4.93
N PRO A 170 -24.00 9.14 5.47
CA PRO A 170 -23.77 7.80 4.95
C PRO A 170 -24.43 7.63 3.59
N VAL A 171 -23.66 7.12 2.63
CA VAL A 171 -24.13 6.74 1.30
C VAL A 171 -23.82 5.27 1.08
N GLU A 172 -24.80 4.52 0.59
CA GLU A 172 -24.61 3.12 0.22
C GLU A 172 -24.08 3.01 -1.21
N PHE A 173 -23.06 2.19 -1.37
CA PHE A 173 -22.47 1.86 -2.66
C PHE A 173 -21.99 0.41 -2.65
N GLU A 174 -22.49 -0.40 -3.58
CA GLU A 174 -22.17 -1.84 -3.71
C GLU A 174 -22.26 -2.61 -2.37
N GLY A 175 -23.29 -2.30 -1.56
CA GLY A 175 -23.54 -2.96 -0.27
C GLY A 175 -22.59 -2.54 0.87
N ARG A 176 -21.76 -1.50 0.67
CA ARG A 176 -20.95 -0.87 1.72
C ARG A 176 -21.38 0.57 1.95
N LEU A 177 -21.28 1.02 3.20
CA LEU A 177 -21.54 2.41 3.58
C LEU A 177 -20.25 3.22 3.54
N PHE A 178 -20.34 4.41 2.98
CA PHE A 178 -19.24 5.36 2.88
C PHE A 178 -19.68 6.77 3.23
N GLU A 179 -18.72 7.61 3.59
CA GLU A 179 -18.97 9.04 3.81
C GLU A 179 -19.00 9.74 2.45
N ASP A 180 -20.11 10.43 2.14
CA ASP A 180 -20.36 11.07 0.84
C ASP A 180 -19.16 11.87 0.30
N ARG A 181 -18.49 12.61 1.20
CA ARG A 181 -17.37 13.49 0.85
C ARG A 181 -16.08 12.76 0.43
N LEU A 182 -15.96 11.47 0.72
CA LEU A 182 -14.74 10.68 0.54
C LEU A 182 -14.78 9.76 -0.68
N ILE A 183 -15.91 9.72 -1.39
CA ILE A 183 -16.06 8.99 -2.66
C ILE A 183 -16.44 9.96 -3.77
N HIS A 184 -15.81 9.78 -4.93
CA HIS A 184 -16.13 10.53 -6.13
C HIS A 184 -16.95 9.65 -7.07
N ARG A 185 -18.15 10.09 -7.43
CA ARG A 185 -19.09 9.34 -8.26
C ARG A 185 -19.41 10.09 -9.54
N THR A 186 -19.42 9.39 -10.66
CA THR A 186 -19.87 9.92 -11.95
C THR A 186 -21.39 9.84 -12.05
N ARG A 187 -21.99 10.58 -12.98
CA ARG A 187 -23.43 10.49 -13.32
C ARG A 187 -23.84 9.13 -13.83
N ARG A 188 -22.90 8.36 -14.41
CA ARG A 188 -23.09 6.97 -14.81
C ARG A 188 -23.08 6.00 -13.62
N GLY A 189 -22.68 6.47 -12.44
CA GLY A 189 -22.67 5.72 -11.19
C GLY A 189 -21.32 5.08 -10.83
N GLU A 190 -20.29 5.29 -11.64
CA GLU A 190 -18.94 4.75 -11.40
C GLU A 190 -18.24 5.51 -10.29
N ALA A 191 -17.41 4.82 -9.50
CA ALA A 191 -16.51 5.49 -8.58
C ALA A 191 -15.17 5.75 -9.26
N VAL A 192 -14.72 7.00 -9.23
CA VAL A 192 -13.47 7.43 -9.86
C VAL A 192 -12.47 7.91 -8.82
N ARG A 193 -11.19 8.00 -9.19
CA ARG A 193 -10.12 8.27 -8.22
C ARG A 193 -9.98 9.76 -7.88
N SER A 194 -10.55 10.66 -8.67
CA SER A 194 -10.40 12.12 -8.52
C SER A 194 -11.68 12.89 -8.90
N LYS A 195 -11.83 14.11 -8.36
CA LYS A 195 -12.91 15.03 -8.77
C LYS A 195 -12.81 15.43 -10.24
N SER A 196 -11.58 15.56 -10.75
CA SER A 196 -11.32 15.86 -12.17
C SER A 196 -11.84 14.75 -13.09
N GLU A 197 -11.69 13.49 -12.69
CA GLU A 197 -12.28 12.36 -13.43
C GLU A 197 -13.81 12.35 -13.39
N VAL A 198 -14.44 12.78 -12.29
CA VAL A 198 -15.91 12.95 -12.26
C VAL A 198 -16.33 13.94 -13.33
N ILE A 199 -15.64 15.08 -13.42
CA ILE A 199 -15.95 16.13 -14.40
C ILE A 199 -15.79 15.61 -15.82
N ILE A 200 -14.68 14.91 -16.12
CA ILE A 200 -14.43 14.36 -17.46
C ILE A 200 -15.49 13.30 -17.81
N ALA A 201 -15.75 12.36 -16.90
CA ALA A 201 -16.77 11.33 -17.07
C ALA A 201 -18.17 11.90 -17.32
N ASP A 202 -18.54 12.95 -16.58
CA ASP A 202 -19.83 13.62 -16.72
C ASP A 202 -19.94 14.44 -18.01
N LEU A 203 -18.83 15.03 -18.48
CA LEU A 203 -18.77 15.70 -19.77
C LEU A 203 -18.96 14.69 -20.91
N LEU A 204 -18.22 13.58 -20.90
CA LEU A 204 -18.36 12.51 -21.89
C LEU A 204 -19.80 11.97 -21.93
N TYR A 205 -20.37 11.70 -20.75
CA TYR A 205 -21.76 11.26 -20.62
C TYR A 205 -22.76 12.32 -21.14
N GLY A 206 -22.53 13.60 -20.82
CA GLY A 206 -23.37 14.71 -21.27
C GLY A 206 -23.32 14.94 -22.78
N LEU A 207 -22.21 14.61 -23.42
CA LEU A 207 -22.04 14.63 -24.87
C LEU A 207 -22.58 13.37 -25.56
N GLY A 208 -23.04 12.37 -24.80
CA GLY A 208 -23.52 11.09 -25.34
C GLY A 208 -22.40 10.19 -25.88
N ILE A 209 -21.16 10.43 -25.46
CA ILE A 209 -19.99 9.64 -25.87
C ILE A 209 -19.90 8.42 -24.97
N ASP A 210 -19.85 7.22 -25.55
CA ASP A 210 -19.55 6.01 -24.78
C ASP A 210 -18.05 5.91 -24.48
N TYR A 211 -17.72 5.49 -23.27
CA TYR A 211 -16.34 5.43 -22.80
C TYR A 211 -16.14 4.29 -21.80
N GLN A 212 -14.91 3.82 -21.73
CA GLN A 212 -14.45 2.84 -20.77
C GLN A 212 -13.47 3.50 -19.79
N TYR A 213 -13.76 3.42 -18.49
CA TYR A 213 -12.89 3.95 -17.44
C TYR A 213 -11.78 2.94 -17.11
N GLU A 214 -10.53 3.41 -17.08
CA GLU A 214 -9.34 2.61 -16.73
C GLU A 214 -9.20 1.25 -17.47
N HIS A 215 -9.58 1.19 -18.74
CA HIS A 215 -9.49 -0.03 -19.55
C HIS A 215 -8.03 -0.43 -19.87
N LYS A 216 -7.75 -1.73 -19.97
CA LYS A 216 -6.39 -2.25 -20.22
C LYS A 216 -6.00 -2.09 -21.68
N LEU A 217 -4.94 -1.34 -21.95
CA LEU A 217 -4.29 -1.27 -23.26
C LEU A 217 -3.03 -2.14 -23.24
N SER A 218 -3.03 -3.22 -24.03
CA SER A 218 -1.92 -4.17 -24.12
C SER A 218 -1.14 -3.99 -25.42
N ALA A 219 0.18 -3.96 -25.31
CA ALA A 219 1.09 -3.89 -26.45
C ALA A 219 1.51 -5.30 -26.92
N PRO A 220 1.97 -5.45 -28.18
CA PRO A 220 2.41 -6.73 -28.72
C PRO A 220 3.62 -7.34 -28.00
N ASP A 221 4.43 -6.51 -27.33
CA ASP A 221 5.59 -6.93 -26.53
C ASP A 221 5.20 -7.49 -25.14
N GLY A 222 3.90 -7.57 -24.84
CA GLY A 222 3.36 -8.04 -23.56
C GLY A 222 3.32 -6.97 -22.47
N SER A 223 3.85 -5.77 -22.73
CA SER A 223 3.69 -4.64 -21.81
C SER A 223 2.27 -4.04 -21.91
N PHE A 224 1.82 -3.34 -20.88
CA PHE A 224 0.47 -2.77 -20.86
C PHE A 224 0.42 -1.46 -20.07
N ARG A 225 -0.60 -0.65 -20.37
CA ARG A 225 -0.95 0.59 -19.65
C ARG A 225 -2.47 0.67 -19.44
N TYR A 226 -2.84 1.56 -18.54
CA TYR A 226 -4.24 1.91 -18.29
C TYR A 226 -4.38 3.42 -18.52
N PRO A 227 -5.00 3.83 -19.63
CA PRO A 227 -5.51 5.18 -19.83
C PRO A 227 -6.54 5.53 -18.74
N ASP A 228 -6.78 6.82 -18.47
CA ASP A 228 -7.85 7.21 -17.53
C ASP A 228 -9.22 6.94 -18.15
N PHE A 229 -9.39 7.28 -19.44
CA PHE A 229 -10.56 6.90 -20.23
C PHE A 229 -10.13 6.39 -21.61
N THR A 230 -10.90 5.45 -22.15
CA THR A 230 -10.78 4.97 -23.52
C THR A 230 -12.11 5.17 -24.22
N ILE A 231 -12.08 5.82 -25.38
CA ILE A 231 -13.23 6.05 -26.24
C ILE A 231 -12.95 5.32 -27.55
N GLU A 232 -13.99 4.68 -28.08
CA GLU A 232 -13.97 4.12 -29.42
C GLU A 232 -14.92 4.96 -30.27
N ASP A 233 -14.39 5.64 -31.28
CA ASP A 233 -15.20 6.37 -32.23
C ASP A 233 -15.93 5.36 -33.12
N SER A 234 -17.26 5.34 -33.03
CA SER A 234 -18.09 4.41 -33.79
C SER A 234 -18.07 4.63 -35.30
N ASP A 235 -17.73 5.85 -35.76
CA ASP A 235 -17.75 6.21 -37.17
C ASP A 235 -16.42 5.87 -37.87
N THR A 236 -15.30 6.06 -37.17
CA THR A 236 -13.96 5.85 -37.72
C THR A 236 -13.31 4.54 -37.25
N GLY A 237 -13.79 3.96 -36.15
CA GLY A 237 -13.14 2.85 -35.45
C GLY A 237 -11.85 3.25 -34.74
N GLU A 238 -11.52 4.55 -34.69
CA GLU A 238 -10.32 5.02 -34.01
C GLU A 238 -10.48 4.99 -32.49
N GLN A 239 -9.42 4.58 -31.80
CA GLN A 239 -9.36 4.62 -30.34
C GLN A 239 -8.75 5.92 -29.87
N ILE A 240 -9.46 6.58 -28.95
CA ILE A 240 -9.03 7.82 -28.32
C ILE A 240 -8.78 7.54 -26.84
N PHE A 241 -7.57 7.81 -26.40
CA PHE A 241 -7.13 7.59 -25.03
C PHE A 241 -7.02 8.92 -24.30
N ILE A 242 -7.70 9.06 -23.17
CA ILE A 242 -7.65 10.28 -22.35
C ILE A 242 -6.80 10.04 -21.11
N GLU A 243 -5.91 10.98 -20.83
CA GLU A 243 -5.08 11.05 -19.62
C GLU A 243 -5.27 12.42 -18.96
N HIS A 244 -5.52 12.43 -17.65
CA HIS A 244 -5.67 13.66 -16.88
C HIS A 244 -4.51 13.84 -15.89
N LEU A 245 -3.75 14.93 -16.06
CA LEU A 245 -2.54 15.19 -15.30
C LEU A 245 -2.75 16.30 -14.25
N GLY A 246 -3.09 15.91 -13.03
CA GLY A 246 -3.27 16.86 -11.91
C GLY A 246 -2.00 17.17 -11.09
N MET A 247 -0.96 16.34 -11.19
CA MET A 247 0.19 16.40 -10.26
C MET A 247 1.54 16.66 -10.94
N LEU A 248 1.57 17.37 -12.07
CA LEU A 248 2.82 17.62 -12.82
C LEU A 248 3.87 18.43 -12.08
N HIS A 249 3.48 19.17 -11.04
CA HIS A 249 4.41 19.87 -10.14
C HIS A 249 5.25 18.90 -9.29
N VAL A 250 4.82 17.65 -9.14
CA VAL A 250 5.55 16.60 -8.41
C VAL A 250 6.60 15.95 -9.34
N PRO A 251 7.91 16.08 -9.09
CA PRO A 251 8.94 15.63 -10.02
C PRO A 251 8.91 14.12 -10.31
N THR A 252 8.55 13.29 -9.33
CA THR A 252 8.42 11.84 -9.48
C THR A 252 7.23 11.45 -10.36
N TYR A 253 6.11 12.18 -10.25
CA TYR A 253 4.95 12.00 -11.11
C TYR A 253 5.30 12.34 -12.57
N LYS A 254 5.98 13.47 -12.79
CA LYS A 254 6.43 13.88 -14.13
C LYS A 254 7.31 12.83 -14.81
N ARG A 255 8.33 12.29 -14.12
CA ARG A 255 9.19 11.23 -14.67
C ARG A 255 8.42 9.96 -15.04
N THR A 256 7.39 9.63 -14.26
CA THR A 256 6.53 8.46 -14.52
C THR A 256 5.66 8.69 -15.75
N TRP A 257 5.14 9.90 -15.89
CA TRP A 257 4.40 10.34 -17.08
C TRP A 257 5.27 10.34 -18.33
N ASP A 258 6.50 10.85 -18.27
CA ASP A 258 7.41 10.87 -19.42
C ASP A 258 7.65 9.44 -19.98
N LYS A 259 7.86 8.47 -19.09
CA LYS A 259 7.95 7.03 -19.45
C LYS A 259 6.65 6.47 -20.04
N LYS A 260 5.49 6.97 -19.60
CA LYS A 260 4.18 6.57 -20.13
C LYS A 260 3.98 7.13 -21.54
N VAL A 261 4.40 8.37 -21.79
CA VAL A 261 4.38 8.99 -23.13
C VAL A 261 5.31 8.26 -24.09
N GLU A 262 6.53 7.92 -23.67
CA GLU A 262 7.46 7.11 -24.47
C GLU A 262 6.83 5.76 -24.84
N TRP A 263 6.12 5.14 -23.89
CA TRP A 263 5.40 3.90 -24.14
C TRP A 263 4.28 4.07 -25.18
N TYR A 264 3.46 5.12 -25.07
CA TYR A 264 2.40 5.40 -26.06
C TYR A 264 2.99 5.62 -27.46
N ARG A 265 4.06 6.40 -27.57
CA ARG A 265 4.74 6.65 -28.85
C ARG A 265 5.27 5.36 -29.49
N ALA A 266 5.76 4.42 -28.67
CA ALA A 266 6.21 3.12 -29.17
C ALA A 266 5.06 2.27 -29.75
N GLN A 267 3.81 2.56 -29.40
CA GLN A 267 2.61 1.92 -29.94
C GLN A 267 1.92 2.76 -31.03
N SER A 268 2.60 3.74 -31.61
CA SER A 268 2.02 4.69 -32.58
C SER A 268 0.80 5.46 -32.04
N ILE A 269 0.78 5.74 -30.74
CA ILE A 269 -0.24 6.57 -30.08
C ILE A 269 0.38 7.92 -29.72
N SER A 270 -0.23 9.01 -30.17
CA SER A 270 0.29 10.37 -29.95
C SER A 270 -0.81 11.43 -29.91
N GLU A 271 -0.49 12.65 -29.46
CA GLU A 271 -1.43 13.80 -29.50
C GLU A 271 -1.73 14.28 -30.93
N GLU A 272 -0.92 13.89 -31.91
CA GLU A 272 -1.11 14.19 -33.34
C GLU A 272 -1.85 13.07 -34.07
N GLY A 273 -2.22 12.00 -33.35
CA GLY A 273 -2.74 10.75 -33.92
C GLY A 273 -1.64 9.80 -34.38
N GLY A 274 -2.04 8.61 -34.79
CA GLY A 274 -1.16 7.57 -35.32
C GLY A 274 -1.93 6.25 -35.45
N ASP A 275 -1.30 5.24 -36.07
CA ASP A 275 -1.96 3.96 -36.37
C ASP A 275 -2.50 3.23 -35.13
N GLY A 276 -1.99 3.56 -33.93
CA GLY A 276 -2.46 2.99 -32.66
C GLY A 276 -3.58 3.79 -31.98
N GLY A 277 -3.92 4.97 -32.49
CA GLY A 277 -4.95 5.86 -31.93
C GLY A 277 -4.44 7.23 -31.47
N LEU A 278 -5.36 8.03 -30.95
CA LEU A 278 -5.10 9.41 -30.53
C LEU A 278 -4.97 9.50 -29.00
N LEU A 279 -3.99 10.26 -28.52
CA LEU A 279 -3.80 10.54 -27.10
C LEU A 279 -4.28 11.95 -26.77
N LEU A 280 -5.27 12.07 -25.88
CA LEU A 280 -5.78 13.33 -25.36
C LEU A 280 -5.28 13.56 -23.93
N VAL A 281 -4.38 14.52 -23.76
CA VAL A 281 -3.76 14.83 -22.45
C VAL A 281 -4.37 16.09 -21.82
N THR A 282 -5.26 15.94 -20.86
CA THR A 282 -5.78 17.08 -20.07
C THR A 282 -4.90 17.31 -18.83
N ARG A 283 -4.87 18.54 -18.29
CA ARG A 283 -4.00 18.91 -17.15
C ARG A 283 -4.71 19.90 -16.25
N ASP A 284 -4.46 19.82 -14.95
CA ASP A 284 -4.89 20.87 -14.02
C ASP A 284 -4.09 22.16 -14.28
N GLU A 285 -4.71 23.30 -13.98
CA GLU A 285 -4.04 24.59 -13.98
C GLU A 285 -2.93 24.65 -12.91
N PRO A 286 -1.96 25.56 -13.03
CA PRO A 286 -0.87 25.71 -12.05
C PRO A 286 -1.34 25.96 -10.60
N ASN A 287 -2.56 26.47 -10.42
CA ASN A 287 -3.21 26.70 -9.12
C ASN A 287 -4.00 25.47 -8.60
N GLY A 288 -4.01 24.35 -9.34
CA GLY A 288 -4.80 23.14 -9.04
C GLY A 288 -6.27 23.23 -9.45
N GLY A 289 -6.65 24.27 -10.20
CA GLY A 289 -7.99 24.43 -10.76
C GLY A 289 -8.19 23.57 -12.02
N ILE A 290 -9.44 23.23 -12.29
CA ILE A 290 -9.85 22.50 -13.50
C ILE A 290 -10.83 23.35 -14.32
N ASP A 291 -10.52 23.56 -15.59
CA ASP A 291 -11.42 24.24 -16.54
C ASP A 291 -12.18 23.20 -17.37
N SER A 292 -13.37 22.87 -16.89
CA SER A 292 -14.30 21.95 -17.58
C SER A 292 -14.67 22.41 -19.00
N ARG A 293 -14.76 23.72 -19.28
CA ARG A 293 -15.13 24.22 -20.61
C ARG A 293 -14.02 23.98 -21.61
N ARG A 294 -12.77 24.22 -21.19
CA ARG A 294 -11.60 23.97 -22.03
C ARG A 294 -11.42 22.48 -22.34
N ILE A 295 -11.70 21.63 -21.35
CA ILE A 295 -11.70 20.17 -21.55
C ILE A 295 -12.79 19.77 -22.55
N GLU A 296 -14.01 20.27 -22.37
CA GLU A 296 -15.13 20.00 -23.28
C GLU A 296 -14.81 20.45 -24.72
N GLN A 297 -14.29 21.67 -24.90
CA GLN A 297 -13.88 22.17 -26.21
C GLN A 297 -12.87 21.26 -26.89
N ARG A 298 -11.85 20.83 -26.15
CA ARG A 298 -10.81 19.94 -26.70
C ARG A 298 -11.37 18.55 -27.06
N ILE A 299 -12.29 18.02 -26.25
CA ILE A 299 -12.99 16.75 -26.55
C ILE A 299 -13.82 16.89 -27.83
N ARG A 300 -14.58 17.99 -27.97
CA ARG A 300 -15.41 18.26 -29.15
C ARG A 300 -14.57 18.44 -30.42
N GLU A 301 -13.50 19.23 -30.35
CA GLU A 301 -12.58 19.46 -31.47
C GLU A 301 -12.00 18.15 -32.02
N ILE A 302 -11.65 17.22 -31.13
CA ILE A 302 -11.06 15.94 -31.48
C ILE A 302 -12.10 14.98 -32.07
N LEU A 303 -13.31 14.96 -31.49
CA LEU A 303 -14.40 14.07 -31.92
C LEU A 303 -15.24 14.66 -33.07
N GLY A 304 -14.90 15.86 -33.55
CA GLY A 304 -15.63 16.52 -34.64
C GLY A 304 -17.08 16.92 -34.28
N LEU A 305 -17.38 17.18 -32.99
CA LEU A 305 -18.71 17.48 -32.44
C LEU A 305 -19.04 18.97 -32.32
#